data_AF-A0A9D5GWI7-F1
#
_entry.id   AF-A0A9D5GWI7-F1
#
_cell.length_a   1.000
_cell.length_b   1.000
_cell.length_c   1.000
_cell.angle_alpha   90.00
_cell.angle_beta   90.00
_cell.angle_gamma   90.00
#
_symmetry.space_group_name_H-M   'P 1'
#
loop_
_entity.id
_entity.type
_entity.pdbx_description
1 polymer ?
#
loop_
_entity_poly.entity_id
_entity_poly.type
_entity_poly.pdbx_seq_one_letter_code
_entity_poly.pdbx_strand_id
1 'polypeptide(L)'
;MQAQDSTFLNQTLRGNIMRKIFKIIFYLHLLVISLLIISLTIYNLISTSQNPNFHPMKWYPPLLTSTLCAGVFGFTWQWITLKNPKIAIKATFWLSPFLTCAMAVMLVYIETPISLTFGVIALISSLIQSLYGCWINHRLEYADKILSTSIVDFPIKTMRIAFSSILIGIFYCFFLMFGIGGARAIENKKKVRLGLAWVQACVCAYYVAYAENPQSTHFDSTIPMRLEQLHRSQV
;
A
#
# COMPACT_ATOMS: atom_id res chain seq x y z
N MET A 1 17.10 -8.67 -43.68
CA MET A 1 17.70 -8.18 -42.41
C MET A 1 17.18 -6.79 -42.03
N GLN A 2 17.16 -5.80 -42.93
CA GLN A 2 16.74 -4.42 -42.64
C GLN A 2 15.26 -4.23 -42.19
N ALA A 3 14.34 -5.11 -42.62
CA ALA A 3 12.92 -5.05 -42.21
C ALA A 3 12.64 -5.60 -40.79
N GLN A 4 13.52 -6.48 -40.29
CA GLN A 4 13.40 -7.05 -38.94
C GLN A 4 13.96 -6.08 -37.89
N ASP A 5 14.98 -5.31 -38.27
CA ASP A 5 15.58 -4.28 -37.42
C ASP A 5 14.64 -3.07 -37.25
N SER A 6 13.94 -2.66 -38.32
CA SER A 6 12.99 -1.55 -38.26
C SER A 6 11.72 -1.87 -37.46
N THR A 7 11.24 -3.12 -37.51
CA THR A 7 10.11 -3.59 -36.70
C THR A 7 10.47 -3.69 -35.22
N PHE A 8 11.65 -4.21 -34.90
CA PHE A 8 12.17 -4.25 -33.52
C PHE A 8 12.41 -2.86 -32.94
N LEU A 9 13.01 -1.95 -33.71
CA LEU A 9 13.22 -0.56 -33.31
C LEU A 9 11.90 0.17 -33.06
N ASN A 10 10.92 0.00 -33.95
CA ASN A 10 9.58 0.58 -33.79
C ASN A 10 8.85 0.02 -32.57
N GLN A 11 9.00 -1.27 -32.26
CA GLN A 11 8.42 -1.90 -31.07
C GLN A 11 9.07 -1.35 -29.78
N THR A 12 10.39 -1.18 -29.78
CA THR A 12 11.14 -0.62 -28.64
C THR A 12 10.81 0.86 -28.41
N LEU A 13 10.73 1.64 -29.50
CA LEU A 13 10.33 3.05 -29.46
C LEU A 13 8.90 3.21 -28.93
N ARG A 14 7.96 2.40 -29.44
CA ARG A 14 6.55 2.40 -29.02
C ARG A 14 6.43 2.04 -27.54
N GLY A 15 7.16 1.04 -27.06
CA GLY A 15 7.18 0.67 -25.64
C GLY A 15 7.71 1.80 -24.75
N ASN A 16 8.76 2.51 -25.19
CA ASN A 16 9.34 3.62 -24.43
C ASN A 16 8.42 4.85 -24.38
N ILE A 17 7.74 5.15 -25.49
CA ILE A 17 6.73 6.22 -25.57
C ILE A 17 5.55 5.90 -24.65
N MET A 18 5.02 4.68 -24.69
CA MET A 18 3.92 4.26 -23.83
C MET A 18 4.29 4.40 -22.36
N ARG A 19 5.48 3.95 -21.95
CA ARG A 19 5.98 4.12 -20.57
C ARG A 19 6.03 5.60 -20.16
N LYS A 20 6.48 6.48 -21.06
CA LYS A 20 6.55 7.93 -20.81
C LYS A 20 5.15 8.54 -20.68
N ILE A 21 4.21 8.14 -21.53
CA ILE A 21 2.81 8.59 -21.46
C ILE A 21 2.16 8.12 -20.15
N PHE A 22 2.30 6.84 -19.78
CA PHE A 22 1.78 6.33 -18.50
C PHE A 22 2.37 7.07 -17.30
N LYS A 23 3.69 7.34 -17.33
CA LYS A 23 4.36 8.13 -16.30
C LYS A 23 3.75 9.54 -16.20
N ILE A 24 3.55 10.21 -17.33
CA ILE A 24 2.96 11.56 -17.38
C ILE A 24 1.51 11.55 -16.88
N ILE A 25 0.68 10.61 -17.35
CA ILE A 25 -0.72 10.45 -16.91
C ILE A 25 -0.78 10.23 -15.39
N PHE A 26 0.12 9.41 -14.85
CA PHE A 26 0.20 9.15 -13.42
C PHE A 26 0.54 10.41 -12.61
N TYR A 27 1.58 11.16 -13.02
CA TYR A 27 1.91 12.43 -12.35
C TYR A 27 0.83 13.49 -12.50
N LEU A 28 0.19 13.57 -13.67
CA LEU A 28 -0.94 14.47 -13.90
C LEU A 28 -2.10 14.11 -12.97
N HIS A 29 -2.41 12.82 -12.81
CA HIS A 29 -3.46 12.36 -11.91
C HIS A 29 -3.13 12.70 -10.45
N LEU A 30 -1.90 12.47 -9.99
CA LEU A 30 -1.44 12.89 -8.66
C LEU A 30 -1.55 14.41 -8.47
N LEU A 31 -1.20 15.20 -9.48
CA LEU A 31 -1.30 16.65 -9.44
C LEU A 31 -2.76 17.12 -9.37
N VAL A 32 -3.65 16.56 -10.18
CA VAL A 32 -5.09 16.88 -10.16
C VAL A 32 -5.71 16.52 -8.81
N ILE A 33 -5.37 15.35 -8.25
CA ILE A 33 -5.81 14.94 -6.91
C ILE A 33 -5.30 15.91 -5.85
N SER A 34 -4.02 16.28 -5.90
CA SER A 34 -3.43 17.25 -4.97
C SER A 34 -4.13 18.61 -5.03
N LEU A 35 -4.34 19.16 -6.23
CA LEU A 35 -5.08 20.42 -6.42
C LEU A 35 -6.52 20.34 -5.93
N LEU A 36 -7.21 19.24 -6.19
CA LEU A 36 -8.58 19.01 -5.71
C LEU A 36 -8.64 18.96 -4.18
N ILE A 37 -7.68 18.30 -3.53
CA ILE A 37 -7.55 18.24 -2.07
C ILE A 37 -7.28 19.62 -1.47
N ILE A 38 -6.34 20.37 -2.05
CA ILE A 38 -6.00 21.73 -1.61
C ILE A 38 -7.25 22.62 -1.71
N SER A 39 -7.96 22.56 -2.84
CA SER A 39 -9.20 23.30 -3.05
C SER A 39 -10.29 22.92 -2.03
N LEU A 40 -10.49 21.63 -1.76
CA LEU A 40 -11.43 21.16 -0.73
C LEU A 40 -11.03 21.59 0.69
N THR A 41 -9.74 21.64 0.98
CA THR A 41 -9.21 22.06 2.28
C THR A 41 -9.46 23.55 2.51
N ILE A 42 -9.19 24.37 1.49
CA ILE A 42 -9.47 25.81 1.50
C ILE A 42 -10.98 26.05 1.62
N TYR A 43 -11.80 25.34 0.84
CA TYR A 43 -13.26 25.41 0.92
C TYR A 43 -13.77 25.05 2.32
N ASN A 44 -13.23 24.00 2.93
CA ASN A 44 -13.60 23.57 4.29
C ASN A 44 -13.23 24.62 5.35
N LEU A 45 -12.05 25.25 5.24
CA LEU A 45 -11.63 26.31 6.17
C LEU A 45 -12.54 27.55 6.07
N ILE A 46 -12.90 27.94 4.83
CA ILE A 46 -13.81 29.06 4.57
C ILE A 46 -15.24 28.73 5.05
N SER A 47 -15.73 27.51 4.78
CA SER A 47 -17.07 27.08 5.20
C SER A 47 -17.20 26.95 6.72
N THR A 48 -16.11 26.57 7.41
CA THR A 48 -16.02 26.56 8.88
C THR A 48 -16.16 27.98 9.45
N SER A 49 -15.61 29.00 8.77
CA SER A 49 -15.78 30.40 9.16
C SER A 49 -17.23 30.90 9.03
N GLN A 50 -18.05 30.25 8.19
CA GLN A 50 -19.42 30.71 7.90
C GLN A 50 -20.49 30.00 8.74
N ASN A 51 -20.22 28.79 9.26
CA ASN A 51 -21.19 28.00 10.04
C ASN A 51 -20.61 27.57 11.41
N PRO A 52 -21.06 28.16 12.53
CA PRO A 52 -20.56 27.84 13.87
C PRO A 52 -20.95 26.44 14.38
N ASN A 53 -21.88 25.74 13.70
CA ASN A 53 -22.34 24.41 14.09
C ASN A 53 -21.45 23.27 13.56
N PHE A 54 -20.56 23.53 12.60
CA PHE A 54 -19.67 22.50 12.05
C PHE A 54 -18.37 22.46 12.85
N HIS A 55 -18.17 21.39 13.63
CA HIS A 55 -16.96 21.17 14.45
C HIS A 55 -16.05 20.10 13.83
N PRO A 56 -15.32 20.41 12.75
CA PRO A 56 -14.40 19.47 12.10
C PRO A 56 -13.25 19.06 13.04
N MET A 57 -12.89 19.94 13.99
CA MET A 57 -11.83 19.74 14.98
C MET A 57 -12.00 18.49 15.87
N LYS A 58 -13.22 17.93 15.99
CA LYS A 58 -13.44 16.72 16.82
C LYS A 58 -13.11 15.41 16.09
N TRP A 59 -13.39 15.34 14.78
CA TRP A 59 -13.24 14.11 13.99
C TRP A 59 -11.90 14.04 13.26
N TYR A 60 -11.27 15.19 13.08
CA TYR A 60 -10.06 15.33 12.28
C TYR A 60 -8.78 14.85 12.99
N PRO A 61 -8.53 15.17 14.27
CA PRO A 61 -7.36 14.69 14.99
C PRO A 61 -7.25 13.15 15.09
N PRO A 62 -8.31 12.38 15.45
CA PRO A 62 -8.18 10.92 15.54
C PRO A 62 -7.89 10.26 14.18
N LEU A 63 -8.42 10.81 13.09
CA LEU A 63 -8.15 10.30 11.75
C LEU A 63 -6.70 10.56 11.31
N LEU A 64 -6.19 11.79 11.52
CA LEU A 64 -4.81 12.11 11.20
C LEU A 64 -3.82 11.36 12.06
N THR A 65 -4.08 11.27 13.37
CA THR A 65 -3.21 10.54 14.30
C THR A 65 -3.15 9.05 13.95
N SER A 66 -4.28 8.42 13.64
CA SER A 66 -4.28 7.01 13.20
C SER A 66 -3.48 6.78 11.91
N THR A 67 -3.56 7.72 10.96
CA THR A 67 -2.83 7.67 9.69
C THR A 67 -1.32 7.82 9.90
N LEU A 68 -0.92 8.76 10.76
CA LEU A 68 0.47 8.94 11.16
C LEU A 68 1.02 7.71 11.90
N CYS A 69 0.25 7.16 12.85
CA CYS A 69 0.60 5.94 13.56
C CYS A 69 0.79 4.75 12.60
N ALA A 70 -0.10 4.59 11.61
CA ALA A 70 0.02 3.55 10.58
C ALA A 70 1.28 3.73 9.71
N GLY A 71 1.60 4.98 9.34
CA GLY A 71 2.83 5.28 8.58
C GLY A 71 4.11 4.97 9.36
N VAL A 72 4.17 5.37 10.63
CA VAL A 72 5.30 5.05 11.53
C VAL A 72 5.41 3.55 11.73
N PHE A 73 4.28 2.86 11.93
CA PHE A 73 4.24 1.42 12.07
C PHE A 73 4.78 0.71 10.81
N GLY A 74 4.32 1.10 9.63
CA GLY A 74 4.81 0.55 8.35
C GLY A 74 6.29 0.81 8.09
N PHE A 75 6.79 2.00 8.43
CA PHE A 75 8.21 2.31 8.29
C PHE A 75 9.08 1.47 9.24
N THR A 76 8.64 1.37 10.50
CA THR A 76 9.29 0.53 11.51
C THR A 76 9.30 -0.93 11.08
N TRP A 77 8.19 -1.40 10.50
CA TRP A 77 8.05 -2.75 9.98
C TRP A 77 9.02 -3.08 8.85
N GLN A 78 9.16 -2.17 7.88
CA GLN A 78 10.11 -2.32 6.79
C GLN A 78 11.55 -2.37 7.29
N TRP A 79 11.87 -1.53 8.28
CA TRP A 79 13.18 -1.50 8.92
C TRP A 79 13.49 -2.81 9.66
N ILE A 80 12.53 -3.36 10.41
CA ILE A 80 12.68 -4.63 11.13
C ILE A 80 12.90 -5.79 10.15
N THR A 81 12.14 -5.84 9.05
CA THR A 81 12.26 -6.87 8.02
C THR A 81 13.66 -6.91 7.41
N LEU A 82 14.28 -5.75 7.22
CA LEU A 82 15.61 -5.64 6.62
C LEU A 82 16.75 -5.98 7.60
N LYS A 83 16.60 -5.67 8.89
CA LYS A 83 17.63 -5.99 9.90
C LYS A 83 17.55 -7.43 10.40
N ASN A 84 16.34 -7.91 10.68
CA ASN A 84 16.11 -9.20 11.32
C ASN A 84 14.84 -9.86 10.75
N PRO A 85 14.92 -10.55 9.59
CA PRO A 85 13.78 -11.21 8.99
C PRO A 85 13.14 -12.26 9.90
N LYS A 86 13.94 -12.95 10.74
CA LYS A 86 13.43 -13.93 11.72
C LYS A 86 12.40 -13.33 12.67
N ILE A 87 12.77 -12.17 13.22
CA ILE A 87 11.94 -11.44 14.18
C ILE A 87 10.72 -10.86 13.45
N ALA A 88 10.90 -10.37 12.21
CA ALA A 88 9.81 -9.85 11.39
C ALA A 88 8.75 -10.92 11.10
N ILE A 89 9.15 -12.10 10.62
CA ILE A 89 8.21 -13.20 10.31
C ILE A 89 7.46 -13.62 11.58
N LYS A 90 8.18 -13.87 12.67
CA LYS A 90 7.57 -14.27 13.95
C LYS A 90 6.62 -13.18 14.46
N ALA A 91 7.02 -11.91 14.41
CA ALA A 91 6.18 -10.79 14.79
C ALA A 91 4.93 -10.70 13.91
N THR A 92 5.01 -10.94 12.60
CA THR A 92 3.85 -10.86 11.68
C THR A 92 2.78 -11.86 12.08
N PHE A 93 3.22 -13.10 12.32
CA PHE A 93 2.35 -14.21 12.66
C PHE A 93 1.65 -14.01 14.01
N TRP A 94 2.31 -13.38 14.97
CA TRP A 94 1.74 -13.09 16.29
C TRP A 94 0.93 -11.80 16.33
N LEU A 95 1.32 -10.80 15.53
CA LEU A 95 0.63 -9.53 15.45
C LEU A 95 -0.74 -9.68 14.77
N SER A 96 -0.86 -10.55 13.77
CA SER A 96 -2.12 -10.80 13.06
C SER A 96 -3.30 -11.22 13.96
N PRO A 97 -3.21 -12.31 14.77
CA PRO A 97 -4.29 -12.69 15.68
C PRO A 97 -4.51 -11.63 16.76
N PHE A 98 -3.47 -10.96 17.24
CA PHE A 98 -3.59 -9.88 18.23
C PHE A 98 -4.42 -8.71 17.69
N LEU A 99 -4.10 -8.23 16.48
CA LEU A 99 -4.79 -7.11 15.85
C LEU A 99 -6.23 -7.48 15.49
N THR A 100 -6.45 -8.72 15.03
CA THR A 100 -7.77 -9.25 14.72
C THR A 100 -8.63 -9.38 15.99
N CYS A 101 -8.05 -9.84 17.10
CA CYS A 101 -8.73 -9.89 18.40
C CYS A 101 -9.12 -8.48 18.89
N ALA A 102 -8.20 -7.51 18.83
CA ALA A 102 -8.49 -6.12 19.20
C ALA A 102 -9.64 -5.52 18.36
N MET A 103 -9.63 -5.77 17.05
CA MET A 103 -10.71 -5.35 16.15
C MET A 103 -12.03 -6.05 16.50
N ALA A 104 -12.00 -7.33 16.83
CA ALA A 104 -13.18 -8.10 17.20
C ALA A 104 -13.81 -7.60 18.52
N VAL A 105 -13.00 -7.30 19.54
CA VAL A 105 -13.47 -6.69 20.80
C VAL A 105 -14.10 -5.32 20.55
N MET A 106 -13.48 -4.49 19.72
CA MET A 106 -14.06 -3.19 19.33
C MET A 106 -15.41 -3.35 18.62
N LEU A 107 -15.55 -4.34 17.73
CA LEU A 107 -16.82 -4.62 17.06
C LEU A 107 -17.91 -5.10 18.02
N VAL A 108 -17.56 -5.91 19.03
CA VAL A 108 -18.51 -6.35 20.07
C VAL A 108 -18.97 -5.16 20.91
N TYR A 109 -18.07 -4.23 21.23
CA TYR A 109 -18.37 -3.03 22.03
C TYR A 109 -19.34 -2.06 21.35
N ILE A 110 -19.41 -2.04 20.02
CA ILE A 110 -20.31 -1.13 19.26
C ILE A 110 -21.79 -1.53 19.41
N GLU A 111 -22.11 -2.69 20.00
CA GLU A 111 -23.47 -3.18 20.34
C GLU A 111 -24.50 -3.21 19.20
N THR A 112 -24.09 -2.94 17.96
CA THR A 112 -24.97 -3.08 16.79
C THR A 112 -25.07 -4.55 16.38
N PRO A 113 -26.26 -5.05 15.97
CA PRO A 113 -26.47 -6.47 15.69
C PRO A 113 -25.56 -7.00 14.57
N ILE A 114 -25.27 -6.14 13.59
CA ILE A 114 -24.37 -6.44 12.47
C ILE A 114 -22.93 -6.56 12.99
N SER A 115 -22.47 -5.57 13.77
CA SER A 115 -21.11 -5.54 14.32
C SER A 115 -20.87 -6.67 15.32
N LEU A 116 -21.87 -7.05 16.11
CA LEU A 116 -21.78 -8.16 17.06
C LEU A 116 -21.54 -9.49 16.34
N THR A 117 -22.29 -9.73 15.25
CA THR A 117 -22.10 -10.94 14.43
C THR A 117 -20.69 -10.99 13.83
N PHE A 118 -20.23 -9.89 13.21
CA PHE A 118 -18.87 -9.82 12.66
C PHE A 118 -17.78 -9.89 13.74
N GLY A 119 -18.03 -9.33 14.92
CA GLY A 119 -17.14 -9.38 16.07
C GLY A 119 -16.95 -10.81 16.58
N VAL A 120 -18.03 -11.59 16.70
CA VAL A 120 -17.94 -13.01 17.09
C VAL A 120 -17.17 -13.83 16.05
N ILE A 121 -17.45 -13.64 14.76
CA ILE A 121 -16.71 -14.31 13.68
C ILE A 121 -15.22 -13.94 13.72
N ALA A 122 -14.90 -12.66 13.91
CA ALA A 122 -13.53 -12.18 14.02
C ALA A 122 -12.80 -12.71 15.27
N LEU A 123 -13.50 -12.86 16.40
CA LEU A 123 -12.95 -13.49 17.61
C LEU A 123 -12.58 -14.95 17.34
N ILE A 124 -13.50 -15.73 16.78
CA ILE A 124 -13.24 -17.13 16.41
C ILE A 124 -12.05 -17.21 15.44
N SER A 125 -12.01 -16.34 14.43
CA SER A 125 -10.90 -16.25 13.48
C SER A 125 -9.57 -15.96 14.17
N SER A 126 -9.54 -15.03 15.15
CA SER A 126 -8.32 -14.70 15.90
C SER A 126 -7.79 -15.88 16.73
N LEU A 127 -8.69 -16.69 17.31
CA LEU A 127 -8.32 -17.90 18.05
C LEU A 127 -7.74 -18.95 17.12
N ILE A 128 -8.37 -19.17 15.96
CA ILE A 128 -7.87 -20.10 14.93
C ILE A 128 -6.49 -19.64 14.42
N GLN A 129 -6.32 -18.35 14.14
CA GLN A 129 -5.04 -17.77 13.72
C GLN A 129 -3.96 -17.92 14.78
N SER A 130 -4.30 -17.76 16.06
CA SER A 130 -3.35 -17.96 17.18
C SER A 130 -2.95 -19.43 17.31
N LEU A 131 -3.90 -20.37 17.23
CA LEU A 131 -3.62 -21.80 17.22
C LEU A 131 -2.74 -22.19 16.03
N TYR A 132 -3.05 -21.65 14.85
CA TYR A 132 -2.26 -21.86 13.64
C TYR A 132 -0.84 -21.33 13.80
N GLY A 133 -0.68 -20.14 14.39
CA GLY A 133 0.63 -19.57 14.72
C GLY A 133 1.46 -20.43 15.67
N CYS A 134 0.82 -21.04 16.67
CA CYS A 134 1.47 -21.96 17.60
C CYS A 134 1.96 -23.25 16.91
N TRP A 135 1.16 -23.81 16.00
CA TRP A 135 1.48 -25.06 15.30
C TRP A 135 2.53 -24.86 14.19
N ILE A 136 2.43 -23.78 13.42
CA ILE A 136 3.27 -23.55 12.23
C ILE A 136 4.72 -23.17 12.57
N ASN A 137 5.05 -22.94 13.85
CA ASN A 137 6.38 -22.51 14.31
C ASN A 137 7.53 -23.36 13.72
N HIS A 138 7.31 -24.66 13.51
CA HIS A 138 8.31 -25.54 12.89
C HIS A 138 8.60 -25.19 11.41
N ARG A 139 7.62 -24.75 10.63
CA ARG A 139 7.82 -24.37 9.22
C ARG A 139 8.39 -22.96 9.06
N LEU A 140 8.40 -22.16 10.12
CA LEU A 140 8.96 -20.81 10.09
C LEU A 140 10.48 -20.79 9.90
N GLU A 141 11.21 -21.82 10.34
CA GLU A 141 12.65 -21.91 10.12
C GLU A 141 13.02 -22.01 8.63
N TYR A 142 12.22 -22.74 7.86
CA TYR A 142 12.41 -22.85 6.41
C TYR A 142 12.11 -21.52 5.71
N ALA A 143 11.00 -20.86 6.07
CA ALA A 143 10.63 -19.56 5.52
C ALA A 143 11.66 -18.48 5.86
N ASP A 144 12.21 -18.51 7.08
CA ASP A 144 13.27 -17.62 7.52
C ASP A 144 14.56 -17.81 6.72
N LYS A 145 14.95 -19.07 6.47
CA LYS A 145 16.13 -19.37 5.65
C LYS A 145 15.99 -18.81 4.24
N ILE A 146 14.85 -19.03 3.59
CA ILE A 146 14.59 -18.48 2.25
C ILE A 146 14.57 -16.95 2.26
N LEU A 147 13.87 -16.34 3.22
CA LEU A 147 13.73 -14.89 3.29
C LEU A 147 15.07 -14.20 3.58
N SER A 148 15.87 -14.74 4.50
CA SER A 148 17.20 -14.21 4.81
C SER A 148 18.15 -14.32 3.63
N THR A 149 18.17 -15.44 2.90
CA THR A 149 18.96 -15.58 1.66
C THR A 149 18.51 -14.57 0.60
N SER A 150 17.22 -14.28 0.49
CA SER A 150 16.69 -13.35 -0.51
C SER A 150 16.98 -11.87 -0.20
N ILE A 151 17.16 -11.52 1.08
CA ILE A 151 17.41 -10.12 1.51
C ILE A 151 18.88 -9.73 1.39
N VAL A 152 19.82 -10.68 1.55
CA VAL A 152 21.27 -10.41 1.47
C VAL A 152 21.68 -9.83 0.10
N ASP A 153 20.92 -10.16 -0.94
CA ASP A 153 21.22 -9.77 -2.31
C ASP A 153 20.62 -8.41 -2.74
N PHE A 154 19.99 -7.66 -1.83
CA PHE A 154 19.32 -6.40 -2.18
C PHE A 154 20.32 -5.23 -2.26
N PRO A 155 20.52 -4.59 -3.42
CA PRO A 155 21.45 -3.47 -3.54
C PRO A 155 20.94 -2.24 -2.76
N ILE A 156 21.85 -1.56 -2.04
CA ILE A 156 21.57 -0.39 -1.18
C ILE A 156 20.78 0.70 -1.92
N LYS A 157 21.00 0.86 -3.22
CA LYS A 157 20.27 1.82 -4.07
C LYS A 157 18.77 1.49 -4.13
N THR A 158 18.40 0.22 -4.27
CA THR A 158 17.00 -0.23 -4.36
C THR A 158 16.30 -0.13 -3.01
N MET A 159 17.01 -0.41 -1.91
CA MET A 159 16.50 -0.22 -0.54
C MET A 159 16.12 1.26 -0.30
N ARG A 160 16.98 2.20 -0.69
CA ARG A 160 16.70 3.65 -0.58
C ARG A 160 15.51 4.07 -1.44
N ILE A 161 15.37 3.53 -2.65
CA ILE A 161 14.21 3.78 -3.51
C ILE A 161 12.93 3.26 -2.86
N ALA A 162 12.97 2.06 -2.26
CA ALA A 162 11.83 1.48 -1.55
C ALA A 162 11.41 2.35 -0.35
N PHE A 163 12.36 2.82 0.46
CA PHE A 163 12.08 3.75 1.56
C PHE A 163 11.48 5.08 1.08
N SER A 164 12.04 5.68 0.03
CA SER A 164 11.49 6.90 -0.54
C SER A 164 10.07 6.71 -1.10
N SER A 165 9.80 5.54 -1.69
CA SER A 165 8.46 5.17 -2.18
C SER A 165 7.44 5.01 -1.04
N ILE A 166 7.86 4.45 0.09
CA ILE A 166 6.99 4.33 1.27
C ILE A 166 6.72 5.72 1.87
N LEU A 167 7.75 6.56 1.98
CA LEU A 167 7.60 7.92 2.49
C LEU A 167 6.67 8.75 1.62
N ILE A 168 6.83 8.72 0.29
CA ILE A 168 5.93 9.44 -0.64
C ILE A 168 4.50 8.89 -0.54
N GLY A 169 4.34 7.57 -0.33
CA GLY A 169 3.04 6.93 -0.10
C GLY A 169 2.36 7.39 1.19
N ILE A 170 3.11 7.49 2.30
CA ILE A 170 2.59 8.00 3.58
C ILE A 170 2.13 9.46 3.42
N PHE A 171 2.94 10.30 2.78
CA PHE A 171 2.56 11.67 2.47
C PHE A 171 1.29 11.70 1.60
N TYR A 172 1.22 10.87 0.57
CA TYR A 172 0.05 10.79 -0.29
C TYR A 172 -1.24 10.37 0.46
N CYS A 173 -1.15 9.37 1.35
CA CYS A 173 -2.26 8.95 2.19
C CYS A 173 -2.68 10.05 3.18
N PHE A 174 -1.71 10.77 3.76
CA PHE A 174 -1.98 11.92 4.62
C PHE A 174 -2.75 12.99 3.85
N PHE A 175 -2.27 13.40 2.68
CA PHE A 175 -2.97 14.35 1.81
C PHE A 175 -4.38 13.87 1.42
N LEU A 176 -4.57 12.60 1.07
CA LEU A 176 -5.89 12.05 0.79
C LEU A 176 -6.87 12.19 1.96
N MET A 177 -6.39 12.01 3.20
CA MET A 177 -7.23 12.17 4.40
C MET A 177 -7.67 13.61 4.64
N PHE A 178 -6.86 14.61 4.26
CA PHE A 178 -7.29 16.02 4.25
C PHE A 178 -8.49 16.23 3.29
N GLY A 179 -8.43 15.63 2.10
CA GLY A 179 -9.50 15.72 1.11
C GLY A 179 -10.81 15.05 1.53
N ILE A 180 -10.74 13.87 2.16
CA ILE A 180 -11.93 13.16 2.66
C ILE A 180 -12.65 13.98 3.75
N GLY A 181 -11.88 14.69 4.60
CA GLY A 181 -12.42 15.60 5.61
C GLY A 181 -13.24 16.74 5.00
N GLY A 182 -12.72 17.40 3.96
CA GLY A 182 -13.44 18.46 3.24
C GLY A 182 -14.66 17.95 2.47
N ALA A 183 -14.61 16.72 1.95
CA ALA A 183 -15.71 16.15 1.18
C ALA A 183 -16.90 15.71 2.05
N ARG A 184 -16.69 15.49 3.36
CA ARG A 184 -17.76 15.22 4.34
C ARG A 184 -18.62 16.46 4.65
N ALA A 185 -18.12 17.66 4.40
CA ALA A 185 -18.89 18.90 4.49
C ALA A 185 -19.88 19.05 3.32
N ILE A 186 -19.66 18.33 2.22
CA ILE A 186 -20.56 18.27 1.08
C ILE A 186 -21.43 17.03 1.27
N GLU A 187 -22.72 17.21 1.56
CA GLU A 187 -23.70 16.19 1.95
C GLU A 187 -23.84 14.95 1.01
N ASN A 188 -23.17 14.96 -0.15
CA ASN A 188 -23.19 13.90 -1.14
C ASN A 188 -22.14 12.80 -0.90
N LYS A 189 -22.39 11.95 0.12
CA LYS A 189 -21.59 10.75 0.47
C LYS A 189 -21.23 9.83 -0.73
N LYS A 190 -22.03 9.81 -1.79
CA LYS A 190 -21.81 8.98 -2.99
C LYS A 190 -20.63 9.48 -3.85
N LYS A 191 -20.40 10.80 -3.94
CA LYS A 191 -19.33 11.38 -4.76
C LYS A 191 -17.94 11.08 -4.20
N VAL A 192 -17.82 11.08 -2.87
CA VAL A 192 -16.56 10.79 -2.15
C VAL A 192 -16.13 9.34 -2.35
N ARG A 193 -17.07 8.40 -2.25
CA ARG A 193 -16.82 6.96 -2.46
C ARG A 193 -16.40 6.65 -3.90
N LEU A 194 -17.06 7.28 -4.87
CA LEU A 194 -16.73 7.13 -6.29
C LEU A 194 -15.32 7.69 -6.59
N GLY A 195 -14.97 8.84 -6.02
CA GLY A 195 -13.63 9.43 -6.15
C GLY A 195 -12.54 8.54 -5.56
N LEU A 196 -12.75 7.97 -4.37
CA LEU A 196 -11.79 7.05 -3.75
C LEU A 196 -11.60 5.76 -4.58
N ALA A 197 -12.69 5.20 -5.09
CA ALA A 197 -12.64 4.00 -5.93
C ALA A 197 -11.90 4.26 -7.25
N TRP A 198 -12.09 5.44 -7.83
CA TRP A 198 -11.42 5.84 -9.07
C TRP A 198 -9.90 5.96 -8.91
N VAL A 199 -9.46 6.59 -7.81
CA VAL A 199 -8.02 6.71 -7.50
C VAL A 199 -7.39 5.33 -7.29
N GLN A 200 -8.08 4.45 -6.57
CA GLN A 200 -7.59 3.10 -6.31
C GLN A 200 -7.49 2.27 -7.60
N ALA A 201 -8.48 2.39 -8.49
CA ALA A 201 -8.47 1.75 -9.80
C ALA A 201 -7.33 2.26 -10.71
N CYS A 202 -7.05 3.57 -10.72
CA CYS A 202 -5.94 4.14 -11.49
C CYS A 202 -4.57 3.66 -10.99
N VAL A 203 -4.37 3.56 -9.68
CA VAL A 203 -3.12 3.03 -9.09
C VAL A 203 -2.97 1.54 -9.41
N CYS A 204 -4.04 0.73 -9.30
CA CYS A 204 -4.01 -0.67 -9.70
C CYS A 204 -3.68 -0.85 -11.18
N ALA A 205 -4.31 -0.07 -12.07
CA ALA A 205 -4.02 -0.11 -13.51
C ALA A 205 -2.56 0.27 -13.81
N TYR A 206 -1.99 1.24 -13.09
CA TYR A 206 -0.57 1.57 -13.21
C TYR A 206 0.34 0.43 -12.76
N TYR A 207 0.05 -0.20 -11.61
CA TYR A 207 0.82 -1.35 -11.13
C TYR A 207 0.73 -2.55 -12.07
N VAL A 208 -0.45 -2.82 -12.63
CA VAL A 208 -0.65 -3.87 -13.65
C VAL A 208 0.15 -3.55 -14.91
N ALA A 209 0.06 -2.33 -15.45
CA ALA A 209 0.84 -1.92 -16.62
C ALA A 209 2.36 -1.89 -16.37
N TYR A 210 2.77 -1.62 -15.12
CA TYR A 210 4.17 -1.69 -14.71
C TYR A 210 4.66 -3.14 -14.59
N ALA A 211 3.84 -4.05 -14.06
CA ALA A 211 4.13 -5.47 -13.94
C ALA A 211 4.10 -6.22 -15.29
N GLU A 212 3.27 -5.77 -16.23
CA GLU A 212 3.12 -6.34 -17.57
C GLU A 212 4.34 -6.08 -18.48
N ASN A 213 5.32 -5.27 -18.04
CA ASN A 213 6.56 -5.02 -18.79
C ASN A 213 7.81 -5.53 -18.04
N PRO A 214 8.07 -6.85 -18.02
CA PRO A 214 9.22 -7.47 -17.35
C PRO A 214 10.57 -7.16 -18.01
N GLN A 215 10.59 -6.52 -19.19
CA GLN A 215 11.80 -6.15 -19.93
C GLN A 215 12.12 -4.66 -19.90
N SER A 216 11.57 -3.89 -18.95
CA SER A 216 12.00 -2.50 -18.81
C SER A 216 13.49 -2.43 -18.50
N THR A 217 14.25 -1.62 -19.25
CA THR A 217 15.70 -1.39 -19.10
C THR A 217 16.13 -0.85 -17.73
N HIS A 218 15.18 -0.60 -16.82
CA HIS A 218 15.41 -0.20 -15.43
C HIS A 218 15.34 -1.40 -14.46
N PHE A 219 14.86 -2.56 -14.88
CA PHE A 219 15.06 -3.79 -14.14
C PHE A 219 16.48 -4.27 -14.44
N ASP A 220 17.32 -4.17 -13.41
CA ASP A 220 18.63 -4.78 -13.37
C ASP A 220 18.51 -6.27 -13.80
N SER A 221 19.56 -6.83 -14.43
CA SER A 221 19.55 -8.19 -15.01
C SER A 221 19.39 -9.32 -13.97
N THR A 222 19.15 -8.94 -12.72
CA THR A 222 18.94 -9.78 -11.56
C THR A 222 17.80 -10.79 -11.75
N ILE A 223 16.66 -10.40 -12.32
CA ILE A 223 15.50 -11.31 -12.47
C ILE A 223 15.78 -12.46 -13.46
N PRO A 224 16.22 -12.21 -14.71
CA PRO A 224 16.54 -13.31 -15.64
C PRO A 224 17.71 -14.17 -15.14
N MET A 225 18.73 -13.56 -14.51
CA MET A 225 19.88 -14.28 -13.96
C MET A 225 19.48 -15.24 -12.81
N ARG A 226 18.49 -14.87 -11.98
CA ARG A 226 17.96 -15.75 -10.92
C ARG A 226 17.10 -16.87 -11.46
N LEU A 227 16.30 -16.61 -12.50
CA LEU A 227 15.52 -17.64 -13.16
C LEU A 227 16.44 -18.71 -13.79
N GLU A 228 17.55 -18.27 -14.38
CA GLU A 228 18.56 -19.15 -14.93
C GLU A 228 19.30 -19.95 -13.84
N GLN A 229 19.67 -19.33 -12.71
CA GLN A 229 20.27 -20.03 -11.58
C GLN A 229 19.33 -21.06 -10.95
N LEU A 230 18.04 -20.76 -10.83
CA LEU A 230 17.04 -21.71 -10.34
C LEU A 230 16.91 -22.91 -11.28
N HIS A 231 16.82 -22.66 -12.60
CA HIS A 231 16.80 -23.73 -13.59
C HIS A 231 18.07 -24.59 -13.53
N ARG A 232 19.24 -23.97 -13.37
CA ARG A 232 20.53 -24.66 -13.25
C ARG A 232 20.70 -25.45 -11.94
N SER A 233 19.94 -25.11 -10.89
CA SER A 233 19.95 -25.82 -9.61
C SER A 233 18.98 -27.01 -9.56
N GLN A 234 18.09 -27.14 -10.54
CA GLN A 234 17.16 -28.27 -10.68
C GLN A 234 17.64 -29.35 -11.66
N VAL A 235 18.80 -29.15 -12.30
CA VAL A 235 19.54 -30.12 -13.12
C VAL A 235 20.74 -30.61 -12.31
#